data_AF-A0A8C4MVQ7-F1
#
_entry.id   AF-A0A8C4MVQ7-F1
#
_cell.length_a   1.000
_cell.length_b   1.000
_cell.length_c   1.000
_cell.angle_alpha   90.00
_cell.angle_beta   90.00
_cell.angle_gamma   90.00
#
_symmetry.space_group_name_H-M   'P 1'
#
loop_
_entity.id
_entity.type
_entity.pdbx_description
1 polymer ?
#
loop_
_entity_poly.entity_id
_entity_poly.type
_entity_poly.pdbx_seq_one_letter_code
_entity_poly.pdbx_strand_id
1 'polypeptide(L)'
;MVGGEVAMAVGQPHLSRQGLANLDVTKLTPLSHKVISRQATINIAGNESCPQPQTSEHLAAIEIMKLKHILILQNKIDLVKESQAKEQYEQILAFVQGTVAEAAPIIPISVQLKYNIEVVCEYIAKKIPVPLRDFMSEPQLIVIRYFAVHKPGCEVDDLKGGRAGGSILKGV
;
A
#
# COMPACT_ATOMS: atom_id res chain seq x y z
N MET A 1 9.05 -52.13 -13.58
CA MET A 1 9.56 -51.47 -12.35
C MET A 1 10.36 -50.26 -12.82
N VAL A 2 10.03 -49.00 -12.57
CA VAL A 2 8.96 -48.33 -11.82
C VAL A 2 8.62 -47.09 -12.66
N GLY A 3 7.37 -47.00 -13.12
CA GLY A 3 6.85 -45.79 -13.75
C GLY A 3 6.65 -44.72 -12.68
N GLY A 4 7.26 -43.55 -12.87
CA GLY A 4 7.04 -42.40 -12.02
C GLY A 4 5.64 -41.85 -12.28
N GLU A 5 4.71 -42.10 -11.35
CA GLU A 5 3.45 -41.35 -11.28
C GLU A 5 3.77 -39.87 -11.07
N VAL A 6 3.59 -39.08 -12.12
CA VAL A 6 3.43 -37.65 -11.99
C VAL A 6 2.06 -37.45 -11.35
N ALA A 7 2.06 -37.23 -10.03
CA ALA A 7 0.86 -36.88 -9.29
C ALA A 7 0.18 -35.68 -9.98
N MET A 8 -0.92 -35.94 -10.66
CA MET A 8 -1.78 -34.91 -11.23
C MET A 8 -2.43 -34.14 -10.09
N ALA A 9 -1.80 -33.05 -9.69
CA ALA A 9 -2.45 -32.05 -8.86
C ALA A 9 -3.67 -31.52 -9.62
N VAL A 10 -4.87 -31.77 -9.07
CA VAL A 10 -6.16 -31.30 -9.56
C VAL A 10 -6.13 -29.77 -9.60
N GLY A 11 -5.77 -29.23 -10.76
CA GLY A 11 -5.59 -27.80 -10.97
C GLY A 11 -6.94 -27.12 -11.18
N GLN A 12 -7.24 -26.13 -10.33
CA GLN A 12 -8.39 -25.24 -10.54
C GLN A 12 -8.21 -24.48 -11.86
N PRO A 13 -9.07 -24.69 -12.88
CA PRO A 13 -8.84 -24.22 -14.25
C PRO A 13 -8.88 -22.70 -14.42
N HIS A 14 -9.30 -21.96 -13.40
CA HIS A 14 -9.36 -20.49 -13.38
C HIS A 14 -8.14 -19.83 -12.73
N LEU A 15 -7.21 -20.62 -12.18
CA LEU A 15 -5.97 -20.11 -11.61
C LEU A 15 -4.82 -20.37 -12.58
N SER A 16 -4.28 -19.28 -13.13
CA SER A 16 -3.06 -19.34 -13.94
C SER A 16 -1.89 -19.82 -13.08
N ARG A 17 -1.24 -20.92 -13.49
CA ARG A 17 -0.11 -21.51 -12.77
C ARG A 17 1.08 -20.57 -12.84
N GLN A 18 1.38 -19.89 -11.74
CA GLN A 18 2.59 -19.07 -11.64
C GLN A 18 3.82 -20.01 -11.57
N GLY A 19 4.63 -20.01 -12.63
CA GLY A 19 5.86 -20.78 -12.73
C GLY A 19 7.10 -19.90 -12.57
N LEU A 20 8.17 -20.45 -11.98
CA LEU A 20 9.48 -19.80 -11.80
C LEU A 20 10.13 -19.33 -13.12
N ALA A 21 9.63 -19.78 -14.28
CA ALA A 21 10.09 -19.33 -15.59
C ALA A 21 9.67 -17.89 -15.93
N ASN A 22 8.54 -17.39 -15.37
CA ASN A 22 7.98 -16.08 -15.70
C ASN A 22 7.88 -15.13 -14.48
N LEU A 23 8.18 -15.62 -13.28
CA LEU A 23 8.07 -14.88 -12.03
C LEU A 23 9.42 -14.87 -11.31
N ASP A 24 10.09 -13.72 -11.31
CA ASP A 24 11.32 -13.53 -10.54
C ASP A 24 10.98 -13.22 -9.08
N VAL A 25 11.00 -14.27 -8.26
CA VAL A 25 10.69 -14.22 -6.82
C VAL A 25 11.67 -13.32 -6.04
N THR A 26 12.88 -13.08 -6.56
CA THR A 26 13.87 -12.22 -5.89
C THR A 26 13.58 -10.73 -6.05
N LYS A 27 12.73 -10.36 -7.02
CA LYS A 27 12.30 -8.97 -7.26
C LYS A 27 10.96 -8.62 -6.62
N LEU A 28 10.27 -9.60 -6.03
CA LEU A 28 9.01 -9.41 -5.33
C LEU A 28 9.28 -9.08 -3.87
N THR A 29 9.20 -7.80 -3.53
CA THR A 29 9.19 -7.32 -2.14
C THR A 29 7.79 -6.84 -1.80
N PRO A 30 7.44 -6.68 -0.51
CA PRO A 30 6.21 -5.99 -0.14
C PRO A 30 6.05 -4.65 -0.87
N LEU A 31 7.17 -4.01 -1.24
CA LEU A 31 7.31 -2.73 -1.95
C LEU A 31 7.22 -2.81 -3.49
N SER A 32 6.98 -3.98 -4.08
CA SER A 32 6.86 -4.07 -5.54
C SER A 32 5.70 -3.21 -6.04
N HIS A 33 5.93 -2.46 -7.12
CA HIS A 33 4.98 -1.54 -7.76
C HIS A 33 3.62 -2.19 -8.14
N LYS A 34 3.62 -3.50 -8.35
CA LYS A 34 2.42 -4.29 -8.66
C LYS A 34 1.59 -4.60 -7.39
N VAL A 35 2.22 -4.52 -6.23
CA VAL A 35 1.72 -4.98 -4.93
C VAL A 35 1.21 -3.82 -4.06
N ILE A 36 1.82 -2.65 -4.13
CA ILE A 36 1.48 -1.50 -3.28
C ILE A 36 0.58 -0.48 -3.97
N SER A 37 -0.18 0.23 -3.12
CA SER A 37 -0.88 1.49 -3.37
C SER A 37 -0.17 2.40 -4.40
N ARG A 38 -0.96 2.91 -5.34
CA ARG A 38 -0.52 3.82 -6.42
C ARG A 38 -0.41 5.29 -5.96
N GLN A 39 -0.76 5.53 -4.70
CA GLN A 39 -0.66 6.81 -4.00
C GLN A 39 0.08 6.57 -2.70
N ALA A 40 0.96 7.50 -2.34
CA ALA A 40 1.51 7.61 -1.00
C ALA A 40 0.85 8.76 -0.25
N THR A 41 0.47 8.50 1.01
CA THR A 41 0.05 9.53 1.95
C THR A 41 1.03 9.53 3.10
N ILE A 42 1.72 10.66 3.31
CA ILE A 42 2.68 10.83 4.41
C ILE A 42 1.96 11.57 5.53
N ASN A 43 1.76 10.91 6.67
CA ASN A 43 1.12 11.50 7.83
C ASN A 43 2.19 11.96 8.83
N ILE A 44 2.23 13.25 9.10
CA ILE A 44 3.18 13.90 10.01
C ILE A 44 2.39 14.46 11.19
N ALA A 45 2.77 14.06 12.40
CA ALA A 45 2.10 14.50 13.62
C ALA A 45 2.51 15.93 13.97
N GLY A 46 1.55 16.83 14.10
CA GLY A 46 1.72 18.27 14.38
C GLY A 46 2.52 18.59 15.64
N ASN A 47 2.37 17.72 16.64
CA ASN A 47 2.98 17.84 17.96
C ASN A 47 4.41 17.28 18.04
N GLU A 48 4.97 16.78 16.94
CA GLU A 48 6.31 16.17 16.87
C GLU A 48 7.21 16.99 15.93
N SER A 49 8.52 16.94 16.16
CA SER A 49 9.47 17.60 15.26
C SER A 49 9.54 16.87 13.92
N CYS A 50 9.70 17.62 12.82
CA CYS A 50 9.93 17.08 11.49
C CYS A 50 11.37 17.40 11.05
N PRO A 51 12.14 16.44 10.48
CA PRO A 51 11.75 15.07 10.14
C PRO A 51 11.92 14.05 11.27
N GLN A 52 11.03 13.05 11.33
CA GLN A 52 11.19 11.84 12.14
C GLN A 52 11.86 10.72 11.30
N PRO A 53 12.59 9.77 11.92
CA PRO A 53 13.22 8.66 11.20
C PRO A 53 12.26 7.89 10.29
N GLN A 54 11.04 7.62 10.76
CA GLN A 54 10.00 6.93 10.00
C GLN A 54 9.54 7.73 8.77
N THR A 55 9.45 9.06 8.90
CA THR A 55 9.04 9.94 7.78
C THR A 55 10.08 9.91 6.67
N SER A 56 11.37 9.89 7.03
CA SER A 56 12.48 9.74 6.09
C SER A 56 12.50 8.38 5.40
N GLU A 57 12.30 7.29 6.15
CA GLU A 57 12.20 5.94 5.58
C GLU A 57 11.04 5.81 4.59
N HIS A 58 9.87 6.36 4.95
CA HIS A 58 8.72 6.37 4.04
C HIS A 58 8.99 7.17 2.77
N LEU A 59 9.62 8.34 2.87
CA LEU A 59 9.96 9.16 1.70
C LEU A 59 10.95 8.43 0.77
N ALA A 60 11.97 7.78 1.34
CA ALA A 60 12.91 6.97 0.57
C ALA A 60 12.22 5.80 -0.15
N ALA A 61 11.28 5.12 0.51
CA ALA A 61 10.49 4.06 -0.12
C ALA A 61 9.65 4.59 -1.28
N ILE A 62 9.00 5.74 -1.11
CA ILE A 62 8.19 6.41 -2.14
C ILE A 62 9.04 6.77 -3.37
N GLU A 63 10.27 7.24 -3.14
CA GLU A 63 11.22 7.59 -4.20
C GLU A 63 11.71 6.38 -4.99
N ILE A 64 12.08 5.29 -4.30
CA ILE A 64 12.41 4.00 -4.93
C ILE A 64 11.22 3.48 -5.75
N MET A 65 10.02 3.64 -5.21
CA MET A 65 8.76 3.25 -5.84
C MET A 65 8.25 4.26 -6.85
N LYS A 66 8.92 5.39 -7.11
CA LYS A 66 8.55 6.39 -8.14
C LYS A 66 7.04 6.73 -8.17
N LEU A 67 6.41 6.81 -7.00
CA LEU A 67 4.97 7.11 -6.93
C LEU A 67 4.75 8.58 -7.28
N LYS A 68 3.84 8.83 -8.23
CA LYS A 68 3.58 10.18 -8.74
C LYS A 68 2.59 10.97 -7.87
N HIS A 69 1.66 10.26 -7.23
CA HIS A 69 0.60 10.87 -6.44
C HIS A 69 0.98 10.80 -4.97
N ILE A 70 1.56 11.88 -4.46
CA ILE A 70 1.96 12.03 -3.06
C ILE A 70 1.06 13.07 -2.42
N LEU A 71 0.60 12.80 -1.21
CA LEU A 71 -0.16 13.71 -0.38
C LEU A 71 0.47 13.76 1.02
N ILE A 72 0.72 14.94 1.55
CA ILE A 72 1.26 15.11 2.91
C ILE A 72 0.12 15.61 3.80
N LEU A 73 -0.03 14.97 4.96
CA LEU A 73 -1.03 15.33 5.96
C LEU A 73 -0.32 15.80 7.21
N GLN A 74 -0.57 17.04 7.60
CA GLN A 74 -0.15 17.57 8.90
C GLN A 74 -1.29 17.30 9.89
N ASN A 75 -1.18 16.22 10.65
CA ASN A 75 -2.24 15.73 11.54
C ASN A 75 -2.08 16.27 12.96
N LYS A 76 -3.07 16.07 13.84
CA LYS A 76 -3.07 16.50 15.25
C LYS A 76 -2.85 18.03 15.42
N ILE A 77 -3.30 18.83 14.44
CA ILE A 77 -3.20 20.31 14.52
C ILE A 77 -3.99 20.88 15.71
N ASP A 78 -4.95 20.11 16.23
CA ASP A 78 -5.73 20.43 17.42
C ASP A 78 -4.89 20.49 18.71
N LEU A 79 -3.72 19.85 18.73
CA LEU A 79 -2.84 19.80 19.90
C LEU A 79 -1.75 20.88 19.91
N VAL A 80 -1.67 21.70 18.85
CA VAL A 80 -0.59 22.68 18.68
C VAL A 80 -1.13 24.08 18.41
N LYS A 81 -0.34 25.09 18.75
CA LYS A 81 -0.66 26.49 18.45
C LYS A 81 -0.40 26.78 16.97
N GLU A 82 -1.06 27.81 16.44
CA GLU A 82 -0.88 28.24 15.04
C GLU A 82 0.59 28.53 14.69
N SER A 83 1.35 29.17 15.59
CA SER A 83 2.77 29.44 15.38
C SER A 83 3.59 28.16 15.20
N GLN A 84 3.34 27.16 16.05
CA GLN A 84 4.03 25.87 16.00
C GLN A 84 3.62 25.08 14.75
N ALA A 85 2.34 25.15 14.35
CA ALA A 85 1.87 24.52 13.13
C ALA A 85 2.53 25.14 11.88
N LYS A 86 2.74 26.46 11.84
CA LYS A 86 3.45 27.15 10.76
C LYS A 86 4.93 26.81 10.73
N GLU A 87 5.60 26.82 11.88
CA GLU A 87 7.01 26.44 11.98
C GLU A 87 7.22 25.00 11.49
N GLN A 88 6.34 24.09 11.87
CA GLN A 88 6.40 22.72 11.40
C GLN A 88 6.10 22.61 9.89
N TYR A 89 5.17 23.40 9.37
CA TYR A 89 4.91 23.45 7.94
C TYR A 89 6.17 23.86 7.15
N GLU A 90 6.92 24.84 7.64
CA GLU A 90 8.22 25.23 7.06
C GLU A 90 9.26 24.11 7.16
N GLN A 91 9.31 23.39 8.28
CA GLN A 91 10.17 22.20 8.42
C GLN A 91 9.82 21.10 7.41
N ILE A 92 8.53 20.87 7.16
CA ILE A 92 8.06 19.90 6.17
C ILE A 92 8.49 20.35 4.77
N LEU A 93 8.31 21.62 4.42
CA LEU A 93 8.75 22.18 3.14
C LEU A 93 10.25 21.99 2.92
N ALA A 94 11.07 22.33 3.92
CA ALA A 94 12.51 22.14 3.86
C ALA A 94 12.90 20.65 3.74
N PHE A 95 12.16 19.75 4.40
CA PHE A 95 12.39 18.31 4.33
C PHE A 95 12.07 17.72 2.96
N VAL A 96 11.00 18.18 2.29
CA VAL A 96 10.62 17.65 0.97
C VAL A 96 11.33 18.34 -0.20
N GLN A 97 12.00 19.46 0.05
CA GLN A 97 12.74 20.20 -0.96
C GLN A 97 13.80 19.32 -1.63
N GLY A 98 13.81 19.28 -2.97
CA GLY A 98 14.74 18.45 -3.75
C GLY A 98 14.37 16.96 -3.83
N THR A 99 13.19 16.56 -3.32
CA THR A 99 12.71 15.17 -3.36
C THR A 99 11.52 15.01 -4.30
N VAL A 100 11.11 13.77 -4.57
CA VAL A 100 9.88 13.48 -5.33
C VAL A 100 8.60 14.08 -4.74
N ALA A 101 8.63 14.46 -3.45
CA ALA A 101 7.50 15.03 -2.74
C ALA A 101 7.52 16.57 -2.69
N GLU A 102 8.44 17.26 -3.36
CA GLU A 102 8.56 18.73 -3.31
C GLU A 102 7.27 19.45 -3.75
N ALA A 103 6.60 18.92 -4.79
CA ALA A 103 5.35 19.46 -5.30
C ALA A 103 4.10 18.86 -4.62
N ALA A 104 4.28 18.02 -3.59
CA ALA A 104 3.15 17.38 -2.91
C ALA A 104 2.39 18.40 -2.05
N PRO A 105 1.05 18.45 -2.13
CA PRO A 105 0.27 19.33 -1.27
C PRO A 105 0.31 18.85 0.17
N ILE A 106 0.38 19.81 1.09
CA ILE A 106 0.33 19.60 2.53
C ILE A 106 -1.04 20.06 3.02
N ILE A 107 -1.84 19.14 3.56
CA ILE A 107 -3.18 19.44 4.09
C ILE A 107 -3.14 19.32 5.61
N PRO A 108 -3.40 20.42 6.36
CA PRO A 108 -3.55 20.36 7.80
C PRO A 108 -4.90 19.73 8.15
N ILE A 109 -4.87 18.70 8.99
CA ILE A 109 -6.06 17.94 9.41
C ILE A 109 -6.06 17.69 10.91
N SER A 110 -7.25 17.48 11.47
CA SER A 110 -7.41 16.83 12.78
C SER A 110 -8.30 15.61 12.58
N VAL A 111 -7.71 14.42 12.65
CA VAL A 111 -8.47 13.17 12.52
C VAL A 111 -9.42 12.99 13.71
N GLN A 112 -9.00 13.37 14.92
CA GLN A 112 -9.77 13.22 16.14
C GLN A 112 -11.04 14.09 16.12
N LEU A 113 -10.90 15.35 15.69
CA LEU A 113 -12.01 16.30 15.60
C LEU A 113 -12.66 16.31 14.21
N LYS A 114 -12.18 15.46 13.28
CA LYS A 114 -12.64 15.32 11.89
C LYS A 114 -12.58 16.61 11.05
N TYR A 115 -11.68 17.54 11.38
CA TYR A 115 -11.45 18.74 10.57
C TYR A 115 -10.67 18.42 9.30
N ASN A 116 -11.08 19.05 8.19
CA ASN A 116 -10.46 18.98 6.86
C ASN A 116 -10.36 17.58 6.22
N ILE A 117 -11.03 16.58 6.79
CA ILE A 117 -11.10 15.23 6.20
C ILE A 117 -11.81 15.26 4.84
N GLU A 118 -12.84 16.10 4.70
CA GLU A 118 -13.57 16.28 3.44
C GLU A 118 -12.66 16.78 2.31
N VAL A 119 -11.74 17.71 2.62
CA VAL A 119 -10.76 18.25 1.67
C VAL A 119 -9.79 17.16 1.21
N VAL A 120 -9.35 16.29 2.13
CA VAL A 120 -8.51 15.12 1.79
C VAL A 120 -9.26 14.17 0.87
N CYS A 121 -10.52 13.85 1.18
CA CYS A 121 -11.35 12.98 0.35
C CYS A 121 -11.58 13.57 -1.05
N GLU A 122 -11.87 14.87 -1.13
CA GLU A 122 -12.04 15.59 -2.39
C GLU A 122 -10.76 15.58 -3.21
N TYR A 123 -9.61 15.84 -2.57
CA TYR A 123 -8.30 15.80 -3.22
C TYR A 123 -8.03 14.41 -3.81
N ILE A 124 -8.21 13.35 -3.02
CA ILE A 124 -8.03 11.96 -3.47
C ILE A 124 -8.94 11.66 -4.65
N ALA A 125 -10.23 12.00 -4.57
CA ALA A 125 -11.19 11.67 -5.61
C ALA A 125 -10.92 12.43 -6.93
N LYS A 126 -10.45 13.69 -6.86
CA LYS A 126 -10.24 14.53 -8.04
C LYS A 126 -8.85 14.39 -8.65
N LYS A 127 -7.82 14.14 -7.84
CA LYS A 127 -6.42 14.18 -8.30
C LYS A 127 -5.82 12.81 -8.57
N ILE A 128 -6.41 11.74 -8.04
CA ILE A 128 -5.90 10.38 -8.22
C ILE A 128 -6.79 9.66 -9.25
N PRO A 129 -6.30 9.49 -10.49
CA PRO A 129 -7.08 8.81 -11.50
C PRO A 129 -7.25 7.33 -11.14
N VAL A 130 -8.46 6.81 -11.39
CA VAL A 130 -8.68 5.37 -11.35
C VAL A 130 -7.89 4.75 -12.50
N PRO A 131 -6.98 3.79 -12.24
CA PRO A 131 -6.20 3.20 -13.30
C PRO A 131 -7.08 2.37 -14.23
N LEU A 132 -6.74 2.37 -15.52
CA LEU A 132 -7.30 1.43 -16.48
C LEU A 132 -7.01 0.00 -15.99
N ARG A 133 -8.06 -0.81 -15.88
CA ARG A 133 -7.97 -2.22 -15.50
C ARG A 133 -8.25 -3.08 -16.72
N ASP A 134 -7.39 -4.07 -16.90
CA ASP A 134 -7.61 -5.11 -17.90
C ASP A 134 -8.42 -6.23 -17.25
N PHE A 135 -9.66 -6.38 -17.69
CA PHE A 135 -10.57 -7.42 -17.23
C PHE A 135 -10.60 -8.64 -18.16
N MET A 136 -10.04 -8.53 -19.37
CA MET A 136 -10.14 -9.56 -20.41
C MET A 136 -8.94 -10.51 -20.43
N SER A 137 -7.77 -10.04 -19.97
CA SER A 137 -6.59 -10.90 -19.80
C SER A 137 -6.84 -12.05 -18.83
N GLU A 138 -5.98 -13.07 -18.90
CA GLU A 138 -5.94 -14.12 -17.89
C GLU A 138 -5.77 -13.56 -16.46
N PRO A 139 -6.57 -14.04 -15.49
CA PRO A 139 -6.49 -13.61 -14.10
C PRO A 139 -5.10 -13.79 -13.51
N GLN A 140 -4.57 -12.73 -12.89
CA GLN A 140 -3.30 -12.77 -12.15
C GLN A 140 -3.47 -12.13 -10.78
N LEU A 141 -3.23 -12.93 -9.73
CA LEU A 141 -3.24 -12.51 -8.32
C LEU A 141 -1.81 -12.54 -7.78
N ILE A 142 -1.38 -11.48 -7.10
CA ILE A 142 -0.19 -11.56 -6.23
C ILE A 142 -0.66 -11.81 -4.80
N VAL A 143 -0.22 -12.93 -4.21
CA VAL A 143 -0.45 -13.24 -2.80
C VAL A 143 0.62 -12.53 -1.94
N ILE A 144 0.16 -11.76 -0.96
CA ILE A 144 1.03 -11.00 -0.04
C ILE A 144 0.92 -11.45 1.41
N ARG A 145 -0.18 -12.13 1.74
CA ARG A 145 -0.44 -12.65 3.07
C ARG A 145 -1.14 -13.99 2.95
N TYR A 146 -0.87 -14.87 3.89
CA TYR A 146 -1.67 -16.06 4.12
C TYR A 146 -2.29 -15.95 5.50
N PHE A 147 -3.49 -16.51 5.66
CA PHE A 147 -4.21 -16.47 6.92
C PHE A 147 -4.49 -17.89 7.40
N ALA A 148 -4.15 -18.14 8.65
CA ALA A 148 -4.65 -19.30 9.36
C ALA A 148 -6.18 -19.15 9.49
N VAL A 149 -6.90 -20.14 8.98
CA VAL A 149 -8.36 -20.08 8.85
C VAL A 149 -9.04 -20.60 10.11
N HIS A 150 -8.34 -21.47 10.83
CA HIS A 150 -8.87 -22.27 11.93
C HIS A 150 -8.51 -21.66 13.28
N LYS A 151 -9.46 -21.68 14.20
CA LYS A 151 -9.19 -21.44 15.61
C LYS A 151 -8.58 -22.70 16.24
N PRO A 152 -7.77 -22.58 17.29
CA PRO A 152 -7.29 -23.74 18.04
C PRO A 152 -8.46 -24.61 18.52
N GLY A 153 -8.33 -25.93 18.39
CA GLY A 153 -9.36 -26.91 18.80
C GLY A 153 -10.47 -27.18 17.77
N CYS A 154 -10.28 -26.81 16.50
CA CYS A 154 -11.19 -27.16 15.42
C CYS A 154 -11.14 -28.67 15.13
N GLU A 155 -12.30 -29.31 15.07
CA GLU A 155 -12.42 -30.71 14.65
C GLU A 155 -12.05 -30.86 13.17
N VAL A 156 -11.66 -32.08 12.79
CA VAL A 156 -11.17 -32.38 11.43
C VAL A 156 -12.26 -32.12 10.38
N ASP A 157 -13.51 -32.42 10.69
CA ASP A 157 -14.66 -32.25 9.79
C ASP A 157 -14.99 -30.76 9.52
N ASP A 158 -14.55 -29.86 10.41
CA ASP A 158 -14.77 -28.41 10.29
C ASP A 158 -13.58 -27.68 9.61
N LEU A 159 -12.54 -28.41 9.20
CA LEU A 159 -11.38 -27.82 8.56
C LEU A 159 -11.74 -27.20 7.20
N LYS A 160 -11.46 -25.91 7.07
CA LYS A 160 -11.60 -25.15 5.81
C LYS A 160 -10.26 -25.05 5.07
N GLY A 161 -10.31 -24.88 3.74
CA GLY A 161 -9.12 -24.59 2.93
C GLY A 161 -8.41 -23.30 3.35
N GLY A 162 -7.12 -23.19 3.05
CA GLY A 162 -6.30 -22.03 3.39
C GLY A 162 -6.78 -20.73 2.71
N ARG A 163 -6.60 -19.59 3.38
CA ARG A 163 -6.94 -18.27 2.83
C ARG A 163 -5.69 -17.50 2.45
N ALA A 164 -5.62 -17.08 1.19
CA ALA A 164 -4.58 -16.21 0.66
C ALA A 164 -5.13 -14.79 0.44
N GLY A 165 -4.49 -13.80 1.04
CA GLY A 165 -4.75 -12.38 0.82
C GLY A 165 -3.79 -11.82 -0.22
N GLY A 166 -4.34 -11.16 -1.24
CA GLY A 166 -3.56 -10.68 -2.37
C GLY A 166 -4.18 -9.47 -3.07
N SER A 167 -3.51 -9.04 -4.14
CA SER A 167 -3.99 -8.00 -5.05
C SER A 167 -4.12 -8.56 -6.47
N ILE A 168 -5.27 -8.35 -7.11
CA ILE A 168 -5.52 -8.76 -8.50
C ILE A 168 -4.90 -7.71 -9.41
N LEU A 169 -3.99 -8.15 -10.29
CA LEU A 169 -3.32 -7.27 -11.25
C LEU A 169 -4.15 -7.06 -12.51
N LYS A 170 -4.76 -8.13 -13.03
CA LYS A 170 -5.54 -8.17 -14.27
C LYS A 170 -6.39 -9.44 -14.32
N GLY A 171 -7.39 -9.41 -15.18
CA GLY A 171 -8.33 -10.52 -15.45
C GLY A 171 -9.38 -10.69 -14.37
N VAL A 172 -10.63 -10.88 -14.80
CA VAL A 172 -11.79 -11.25 -13.95
C VAL A 172 -12.64 -12.26 -14.70
#